data_AF-A0A653UVE8-F1
#
_entry.id   AF-A0A653UVE8-F1
#
_cell.length_a   1.000
_cell.length_b   1.000
_cell.length_c   1.000
_cell.angle_alpha   90.00
_cell.angle_beta   90.00
_cell.angle_gamma   90.00
#
_symmetry.space_group_name_H-M   'P 1'
#
loop_
_entity.id
_entity.type
_entity.pdbx_description
1 polymer ?
#
loop_
_entity_poly.entity_id
_entity_poly.type
_entity_poly.pdbx_seq_one_letter_code
_entity_poly.pdbx_strand_id
1 'polypeptide(L)'
;MATEVRSLIERIADADEVWEERRFTIYRNGESRPLTLTISDQGEYAGSFRYSVLVEGVGPTDSVRATGNPAATVEDALHAVHWDQLN
;
A
#
# COMPACT_ATOMS: atom_id res chain seq x y z
N MET A 1 -16.35 -3.33 10.34
CA MET A 1 -16.88 -2.66 9.12
C MET A 1 -16.09 -3.06 7.86
N ALA A 2 -14.75 -2.98 7.81
CA ALA A 2 -13.98 -3.37 6.61
C ALA A 2 -14.11 -4.87 6.23
N THR A 3 -14.25 -5.76 7.21
CA THR A 3 -14.32 -7.21 6.98
C THR A 3 -15.56 -7.65 6.19
N GLU A 4 -16.72 -6.99 6.36
CA GLU A 4 -17.97 -7.41 5.70
C GLU A 4 -18.00 -7.08 4.21
N VAL A 5 -17.46 -5.91 3.82
CA VAL A 5 -17.41 -5.51 2.40
C VAL A 5 -16.43 -6.38 1.62
N ARG A 6 -15.28 -6.71 2.22
CA ARG A 6 -14.27 -7.58 1.60
C ARG A 6 -14.81 -8.97 1.30
N SER A 7 -15.39 -9.64 2.29
CA SER A 7 -15.99 -10.98 2.10
C SER A 7 -17.15 -10.97 1.10
N LEU A 8 -17.87 -9.85 0.98
CA LEU A 8 -18.88 -9.70 -0.06
C LEU A 8 -18.26 -9.63 -1.45
N ILE A 9 -17.16 -8.88 -1.62
CA ILE A 9 -16.44 -8.77 -2.90
C ILE A 9 -15.85 -10.12 -3.30
N GLU A 10 -15.16 -10.82 -2.40
CA GLU A 10 -14.61 -12.17 -2.64
C GLU A 10 -15.68 -13.10 -3.21
N ARG A 11 -16.86 -13.12 -2.59
CA ARG A 11 -17.97 -13.98 -3.00
C ARG A 11 -18.63 -13.55 -4.32
N ILE A 12 -18.83 -12.25 -4.54
CA ILE A 12 -19.49 -11.76 -5.77
C ILE A 12 -18.58 -11.89 -6.99
N ALA A 13 -17.29 -11.62 -6.81
CA ALA A 13 -16.32 -11.64 -7.89
C ALA A 13 -15.68 -13.03 -8.12
N ASP A 14 -15.96 -14.01 -7.25
CA ASP A 14 -15.29 -15.31 -7.21
C ASP A 14 -13.76 -15.14 -7.18
N ALA A 15 -13.29 -14.21 -6.33
CA ALA A 15 -11.89 -13.82 -6.26
C ALA A 15 -11.13 -14.67 -5.24
N ASP A 16 -9.96 -15.18 -5.65
CA ASP A 16 -9.03 -15.89 -4.76
C ASP A 16 -8.37 -14.94 -3.73
N GLU A 17 -8.28 -13.64 -4.07
CA GLU A 17 -7.57 -12.64 -3.28
C GLU A 17 -8.18 -11.25 -3.48
N VAL A 18 -8.37 -10.51 -2.38
CA VAL A 18 -8.85 -9.13 -2.41
C VAL A 18 -7.90 -8.24 -1.61
N TRP A 19 -7.54 -7.10 -2.21
CA TRP A 19 -6.75 -6.05 -1.57
C TRP A 19 -7.57 -4.78 -1.43
N GLU A 20 -7.49 -4.16 -0.25
CA GLU A 20 -8.02 -2.81 -0.04
C GLU A 20 -6.89 -1.81 -0.21
N GLU A 21 -7.07 -0.83 -1.10
CA GLU A 21 -6.09 0.23 -1.34
C GLU A 21 -6.55 1.56 -0.74
N ARG A 22 -5.64 2.20 -0.02
CA ARG A 22 -5.77 3.59 0.42
C ARG A 22 -4.70 4.42 -0.26
N ARG A 23 -5.12 5.45 -0.98
CA ARG A 23 -4.23 6.36 -1.71
C ARG A 23 -4.15 7.71 -1.03
N PHE A 24 -2.93 8.22 -0.91
CA PHE A 24 -2.61 9.50 -0.30
C PHE A 24 -1.70 10.30 -1.22
N THR A 25 -1.93 11.60 -1.27
CA THR A 25 -1.04 12.56 -1.93
C THR A 25 -0.18 13.24 -0.87
N ILE A 26 1.14 13.12 -0.99
CA ILE A 26 2.12 13.67 -0.05
C ILE A 26 2.83 14.84 -0.72
N TYR A 27 2.90 15.98 -0.03
CA TYR A 27 3.71 17.12 -0.44
C TYR A 27 4.84 17.26 0.58
N ARG A 28 6.10 17.16 0.13
CA ARG A 28 7.30 17.20 0.99
C ARG A 28 8.09 18.48 0.74
N ASN A 29 8.80 18.99 1.75
CA ASN A 29 9.82 20.05 1.62
C ASN A 29 9.43 21.32 0.84
N GLY A 30 8.14 21.67 0.74
CA GLY A 30 7.69 22.78 -0.11
C GLY A 30 7.87 22.52 -1.61
N GLU A 31 8.14 21.28 -2.00
CA GLU A 31 8.21 20.85 -3.39
C GLU A 31 6.84 21.00 -4.04
N SER A 32 6.82 21.53 -5.27
CA SER A 32 5.59 21.66 -6.05
C SER A 32 5.10 20.32 -6.62
N ARG A 33 5.85 19.23 -6.41
CA ARG A 33 5.58 17.92 -7.00
C ARG A 33 5.08 16.96 -5.92
N PRO A 34 3.83 16.47 -6.01
CA PRO A 34 3.34 15.51 -5.03
C PRO A 34 3.86 14.10 -5.30
N LEU A 35 4.06 13.34 -4.22
CA LEU A 35 4.21 11.89 -4.25
C LEU A 35 2.84 11.22 -4.06
N THR A 36 2.62 10.10 -4.74
CA THR A 36 1.43 9.26 -4.50
C THR A 36 1.85 8.06 -3.66
N LEU A 37 1.28 7.95 -2.46
CA LEU A 37 1.43 6.80 -1.57
C LEU A 37 0.19 5.91 -1.68
N THR A 38 0.39 4.65 -2.06
CA THR A 38 -0.64 3.61 -2.04
C THR A 38 -0.31 2.59 -0.96
N ILE A 39 -1.20 2.43 0.02
CA ILE A 39 -1.15 1.37 1.03
C ILE A 39 -2.17 0.31 0.64
N SER A 40 -1.72 -0.90 0.37
CA SER A 40 -2.55 -2.06 0.04
C SER A 40 -2.61 -3.02 1.23
N ASP A 41 -3.81 -3.44 1.62
CA ASP A 41 -4.08 -4.37 2.73
C ASP A 41 -4.81 -5.62 2.24
N GLN A 42 -4.19 -6.79 2.40
CA GLN A 42 -4.74 -8.09 2.06
C GLN A 42 -5.67 -8.67 3.16
N GLY A 43 -5.69 -8.08 4.35
CA GLY A 43 -6.45 -8.58 5.50
C GLY A 43 -5.70 -9.65 6.30
N GLU A 44 -6.32 -10.17 7.36
CA GLU A 44 -5.66 -11.08 8.32
C GLU A 44 -5.26 -12.45 7.73
N TYR A 45 -5.75 -12.80 6.55
CA TYR A 45 -5.51 -14.08 5.87
C TYR A 45 -4.49 -13.98 4.74
N ALA A 46 -3.46 -13.16 4.91
CA ALA A 46 -2.42 -12.97 3.91
C ALA A 46 -1.41 -14.13 3.93
N GLY A 47 -1.53 -15.07 2.99
CA GLY A 47 -0.54 -16.14 2.81
C GLY A 47 0.86 -15.65 2.40
N SER A 48 1.02 -14.36 2.07
CA SER A 48 2.28 -13.76 1.63
C SER A 48 2.66 -12.47 2.39
N PHE A 49 1.88 -11.39 2.27
CA PHE A 49 2.17 -10.10 2.92
C PHE A 49 0.87 -9.40 3.29
N ARG A 50 0.64 -9.08 4.58
CA ARG A 50 -0.59 -8.40 4.99
C ARG A 50 -0.70 -7.00 4.40
N TYR A 51 0.41 -6.24 4.43
CA TYR A 51 0.47 -4.89 3.89
C TYR A 51 1.56 -4.75 2.83
N SER A 52 1.27 -4.01 1.77
CA SER A 52 2.21 -3.51 0.77
C SER A 52 2.10 -2.00 0.67
N VAL A 53 3.21 -1.33 0.43
CA VAL A 53 3.29 0.11 0.22
C VAL A 53 3.99 0.38 -1.11
N LEU A 54 3.38 1.21 -1.93
CA LEU A 54 3.97 1.75 -3.14
C LEU A 54 3.99 3.26 -3.03
N VAL A 55 5.15 3.88 -3.26
CA VAL A 55 5.28 5.33 -3.40
C VAL A 55 5.74 5.63 -4.81
N GLU A 56 5.02 6.49 -5.50
CA GLU A 56 5.30 6.90 -6.88
C GLU A 56 5.51 8.43 -6.92
N GLY A 57 6.65 8.86 -7.44
CA GLY A 57 6.92 10.23 -7.85
C GLY A 57 6.44 10.52 -9.27
N VAL A 58 6.84 11.68 -9.81
CA VAL A 58 6.41 12.15 -11.14
C VAL A 58 7.23 11.53 -12.27
N GLY A 59 8.46 11.06 -11.99
CA GLY A 59 9.31 10.35 -12.95
C GLY A 59 9.12 8.82 -12.90
N PRO A 60 9.27 8.11 -14.05
CA PRO A 60 9.12 6.65 -14.11
C PRO A 60 10.19 5.87 -13.32
N THR A 61 11.22 6.55 -12.81
CA THR A 61 12.26 5.99 -11.93
C THR A 61 12.07 6.36 -10.46
N ASP A 62 11.07 7.18 -10.13
CA ASP A 62 10.85 7.71 -8.77
C ASP A 62 9.83 6.87 -8.01
N SER A 63 9.80 5.55 -8.26
CA SER A 63 8.89 4.63 -7.57
C SER A 63 9.66 3.73 -6.61
N VAL A 64 9.28 3.76 -5.33
CA VAL A 64 9.77 2.82 -4.32
C VAL A 64 8.61 1.93 -3.90
N ARG A 65 8.81 0.62 -4.04
CA ARG A 65 7.88 -0.38 -3.51
C ARG A 65 8.49 -1.05 -2.30
N ALA A 66 7.74 -1.08 -1.21
CA ALA A 66 8.08 -1.79 0.00
C ALA A 66 6.94 -2.75 0.37
N THR A 67 7.29 -3.96 0.77
CA THR A 67 6.31 -4.94 1.28
C THR A 67 6.60 -5.18 2.76
N GLY A 68 5.55 -5.24 3.57
CA GLY A 68 5.66 -5.75 4.93
C GLY A 68 5.85 -7.27 4.93
N ASN A 69 5.78 -7.91 6.10
CA ASN A 69 5.69 -9.37 6.24
C ASN A 69 4.22 -9.77 6.59
N PRO A 70 3.85 -11.07 6.64
CA PRO A 70 2.48 -11.48 6.97
C PRO A 70 1.96 -10.98 8.33
N ALA A 71 2.86 -10.74 9.29
CA ALA A 71 2.53 -10.25 10.63
C ALA A 71 2.71 -8.72 10.77
N ALA A 72 3.09 -8.03 9.69
CA ALA A 72 3.43 -6.62 9.73
C ALA A 72 2.20 -5.75 9.98
N THR A 73 2.43 -4.65 10.68
CA THR A 73 1.49 -3.53 10.76
C THR A 73 1.64 -2.60 9.55
N VAL A 74 0.71 -1.66 9.38
CA VAL A 74 0.87 -0.57 8.39
C VAL A 74 2.15 0.22 8.66
N GLU A 75 2.48 0.44 9.93
CA GLU A 75 3.68 1.18 10.35
C GLU A 75 4.96 0.47 9.92
N ASP A 76 5.05 -0.85 10.11
CA ASP A 76 6.20 -1.65 9.65
C ASP A 76 6.38 -1.54 8.12
N ALA A 77 5.29 -1.61 7.36
CA ALA A 77 5.33 -1.50 5.91
C ALA A 77 5.76 -0.09 5.44
N LEU A 78 5.36 0.96 6.15
CA LEU A 78 5.79 2.35 5.88
C LEU A 78 7.25 2.60 6.26
N HIS A 79 7.75 1.97 7.33
CA HIS A 79 9.16 2.05 7.71
C HIS A 79 10.08 1.34 6.73
N ALA A 80 9.59 0.31 6.03
CA ALA A 80 10.35 -0.40 5.00
C ALA A 80 10.51 0.41 3.69
N VAL A 81 9.81 1.53 3.54
CA VAL A 81 9.99 2.43 2.38
C VAL A 81 11.32 3.18 2.53
N HIS A 82 12.18 3.07 1.52
CA HIS A 82 13.40 3.86 1.40
C HIS A 82 13.08 5.31 0.99
N TRP A 83 12.53 6.09 1.92
CA TRP A 83 12.04 7.45 1.70
C TRP A 83 13.10 8.45 1.23
N ASP A 84 14.38 8.11 1.41
CA ASP A 84 15.56 8.87 0.99
C ASP A 84 15.89 8.68 -0.50
N GLN A 85 15.33 7.64 -1.14
CA GLN A 85 15.49 7.38 -2.57
C GLN A 85 14.44 8.10 -3.43
N LEU A 86 13.49 8.78 -2.80
CA LEU A 86 12.43 9.54 -3.44
C LEU A 86 12.83 11.02 -3.50
N ASN A 87 12.87 11.58 -4.72
CA ASN A 87 13.21 12.97 -5.02
C ASN A 87 11.98 13.84 -5.35
#